data_AF-A0A957FW21-F1
#
_entry.id   AF-A0A957FW21-F1
#
_cell.length_a   1.000
_cell.length_b   1.000
_cell.length_c   1.000
_cell.angle_alpha   90.00
_cell.angle_beta   90.00
_cell.angle_gamma   90.00
#
_symmetry.space_group_name_H-M   'P 1'
#
loop_
_entity.id
_entity.type
_entity.pdbx_description
1 polymer ?
#
loop_
_entity_poly.entity_id
_entity_poly.type
_entity_poly.pdbx_seq_one_letter_code
_entity_poly.pdbx_strand_id
1 'polypeptide(L)'
;SGTDYRRWRLGDQETHHIIDPETGRSALNETITVSVLAADAALADVWATALLIPNRDQALDLAEAHGLAASFYGEYGGPELALTSALQTIIQVEAGAGVTIRRPLHAQIGVLPYV
;
A
#
# COMPACT_ATOMS: atom_id res chain seq x y z
N SER A 1 -0.15 5.48 3.21
CA SER A 1 -0.78 5.19 4.52
C SER A 1 0.11 4.23 5.29
N GLY A 2 0.08 4.22 6.62
CA GLY A 2 0.92 3.30 7.42
C GLY A 2 0.48 3.13 8.87
N THR A 3 0.97 2.09 9.53
CA THR A 3 0.58 1.67 10.89
C THR A 3 1.67 1.88 11.94
N ASP A 4 2.87 2.31 11.54
CA ASP A 4 4.06 2.49 12.37
C ASP A 4 4.03 3.74 13.26
N TYR A 5 3.37 4.81 12.84
CA TYR A 5 3.38 6.09 13.56
C TYR A 5 2.24 6.23 14.59
N ARG A 6 0.98 6.14 14.14
CA ARG A 6 -0.20 6.31 15.01
C ARG A 6 -0.62 4.97 15.62
N ARG A 7 0.19 4.53 16.58
CA ARG A 7 0.03 3.28 17.33
C ARG A 7 -0.08 3.54 18.83
N TRP A 8 -0.82 2.68 19.51
CA TRP A 8 -0.98 2.69 20.96
C TRP A 8 -1.24 1.27 21.45
N ARG A 9 -1.35 1.11 22.76
CA ARG A 9 -1.64 -0.17 23.40
C ARG A 9 -3.01 -0.15 24.03
N LEU A 10 -3.82 -1.18 23.76
CA LEU A 10 -5.11 -1.41 24.39
C LEU A 10 -5.05 -2.73 25.16
N GLY A 11 -4.86 -2.64 26.48
CA GLY A 11 -4.56 -3.80 27.32
C GLY A 11 -3.18 -4.37 26.99
N ASP A 12 -3.11 -5.61 26.52
CA ASP A 12 -1.87 -6.26 26.08
C ASP A 12 -1.67 -6.27 24.56
N GLN A 13 -2.59 -5.67 23.82
CA GLN A 13 -2.57 -5.66 22.36
C GLN A 13 -2.05 -4.32 21.83
N GLU A 14 -1.06 -4.37 20.93
CA GLU A 14 -0.65 -3.24 20.10
C GLU A 14 -1.73 -2.98 19.03
N THR A 15 -2.09 -1.72 18.84
CA THR A 15 -3.21 -1.27 17.97
C THR A 15 -2.82 0.00 17.24
N HIS A 16 -3.48 0.28 16.12
CA HIS A 16 -3.25 1.47 15.30
C HIS A 16 -4.56 2.00 14.70
N HIS A 17 -4.51 3.19 14.12
CA HIS A 17 -5.67 3.96 13.65
C HIS A 17 -6.37 3.45 12.39
N ILE A 18 -5.95 2.34 11.80
CA ILE A 18 -6.59 1.78 10.60
C ILE A 18 -7.54 0.69 11.07
N ILE A 19 -8.84 0.94 10.90
CA ILE A 19 -9.91 0.09 11.42
C ILE A 19 -10.41 -0.81 10.29
N ASP A 20 -10.44 -2.11 10.57
CA ASP A 20 -11.15 -3.08 9.76
C ASP A 20 -12.67 -2.89 9.97
N PRO A 21 -13.42 -2.53 8.91
CA PRO A 21 -14.85 -2.28 9.01
C PRO A 21 -15.67 -3.53 9.34
N GLU A 22 -15.18 -4.75 9.06
CA GLU A 22 -15.90 -5.99 9.37
C GLU A 22 -15.91 -6.26 10.87
N THR A 23 -14.79 -5.98 11.54
CA THR A 23 -14.60 -6.27 12.97
C THR A 23 -14.79 -5.06 13.87
N GLY A 24 -14.71 -3.84 13.34
CA GLY A 24 -14.71 -2.59 14.09
C GLY A 24 -13.45 -2.41 14.96
N ARG A 25 -12.40 -3.18 14.69
CA ARG A 25 -11.12 -3.16 15.43
C ARG A 25 -9.99 -2.74 14.50
N SER A 26 -8.82 -2.44 15.05
CA SER A 26 -7.64 -2.25 14.19
C SER A 26 -7.41 -3.49 13.32
N ALA A 27 -7.09 -3.26 12.05
CA ALA A 27 -6.68 -4.33 11.15
C ALA A 27 -5.46 -5.06 11.75
N LEU A 28 -5.42 -6.38 11.62
CA LEU A 28 -4.33 -7.21 12.15
C LEU A 28 -3.60 -7.85 10.99
N ASN A 29 -2.57 -7.17 10.49
CA ASN A 29 -1.71 -7.71 9.43
C ASN A 29 -0.26 -7.19 9.59
N GLU A 30 0.65 -7.83 8.86
CA GLU A 30 2.09 -7.54 8.88
C GLU A 30 2.48 -6.38 7.94
N THR A 31 1.53 -5.79 7.22
CA THR A 31 1.77 -4.63 6.36
C THR A 31 1.94 -3.39 7.21
N ILE A 32 3.11 -2.76 7.10
CA ILE A 32 3.43 -1.55 7.85
C ILE A 32 3.03 -0.31 7.03
N THR A 33 3.36 -0.29 5.75
CA THR A 33 3.17 0.88 4.89
C THR A 33 2.70 0.48 3.50
N VAL A 34 1.68 1.18 3.01
CA VAL A 34 1.25 1.13 1.61
C VAL A 34 1.35 2.51 0.99
N SER A 35 1.95 2.57 -0.20
CA SER A 35 1.98 3.77 -1.03
C SER A 35 1.30 3.48 -2.36
N VAL A 36 0.42 4.37 -2.80
CA VAL A 36 -0.31 4.26 -4.08
C VAL A 36 -0.03 5.51 -4.89
N LEU A 37 0.28 5.33 -6.16
CA LEU A 37 0.39 6.39 -7.14
C LEU A 37 -0.86 6.40 -8.02
N ALA A 38 -1.57 7.53 -8.03
CA ALA A 38 -2.78 7.72 -8.84
C ALA A 38 -2.90 9.18 -9.31
N ALA A 39 -3.85 9.42 -10.23
CA ALA A 39 -4.04 10.72 -10.89
C ALA A 39 -4.63 11.75 -9.95
N ASP A 40 -5.46 11.19 -9.08
CA ASP A 40 -6.27 11.86 -8.12
C ASP A 40 -5.74 11.49 -6.74
N ALA A 41 -5.45 12.53 -5.94
CA ALA A 41 -4.89 12.34 -4.62
C ALA A 41 -5.88 11.68 -3.66
N ALA A 42 -7.19 11.89 -3.84
CA ALA A 42 -8.21 11.24 -3.02
C ALA A 42 -8.27 9.74 -3.33
N LEU A 43 -8.18 9.35 -4.61
CA LEU A 43 -8.06 7.93 -4.99
C LEU A 43 -6.80 7.29 -4.41
N ALA A 44 -5.65 7.95 -4.51
CA ALA A 44 -4.41 7.44 -3.93
C ALA A 44 -4.56 7.20 -2.42
N ASP A 45 -5.17 8.14 -1.69
CA ASP A 45 -5.34 8.06 -0.25
C ASP A 45 -6.33 6.97 0.19
N VAL A 46 -7.47 6.88 -0.50
CA VAL A 46 -8.49 5.83 -0.27
C VAL A 46 -7.88 4.45 -0.48
N TRP A 47 -7.22 4.23 -1.62
CA TRP A 47 -6.61 2.93 -1.92
C TRP A 47 -5.47 2.60 -0.95
N ALA A 48 -4.59 3.56 -0.63
CA ALA A 48 -3.51 3.32 0.31
C ALA A 48 -4.02 2.90 1.70
N THR A 49 -5.18 3.41 2.12
CA THR A 49 -5.80 3.04 3.39
C THR A 49 -6.54 1.69 3.30
N ALA A 50 -7.31 1.46 2.24
CA ALA A 50 -8.04 0.21 2.05
C ALA A 50 -7.11 -1.01 1.95
N LEU A 51 -5.97 -0.84 1.27
CA LEU A 51 -4.97 -1.89 1.09
C LEU A 51 -4.17 -2.23 2.36
N LEU A 52 -4.32 -1.46 3.44
CA LEU A 52 -3.77 -1.77 4.76
C LEU A 52 -4.69 -2.64 5.62
N ILE A 53 -5.89 -2.97 5.16
CA ILE A 53 -6.84 -3.79 5.91
C ILE A 53 -6.54 -5.30 5.73
N PRO A 54 -6.46 -5.84 4.50
CA PRO A 54 -6.20 -7.25 4.29
C PRO A 54 -4.72 -7.62 4.52
N ASN A 55 -4.43 -8.92 4.53
CA ASN A 55 -3.04 -9.41 4.50
C ASN A 55 -2.37 -9.03 3.18
N ARG A 56 -1.04 -8.91 3.18
CA ARG A 56 -0.24 -8.46 2.03
C ARG A 56 -0.63 -9.10 0.71
N ASP A 57 -0.67 -10.43 0.65
CA ASP A 57 -0.88 -11.15 -0.61
C ASP A 57 -2.27 -10.84 -1.17
N GLN A 58 -3.28 -10.79 -0.30
CA GLN A 58 -4.63 -10.38 -0.67
C GLN A 58 -4.68 -8.91 -1.12
N ALA A 59 -3.94 -8.04 -0.44
CA ALA A 59 -3.85 -6.62 -0.80
C ALA A 59 -3.15 -6.44 -2.17
N LEU A 60 -2.09 -7.20 -2.41
CA LEU A 60 -1.34 -7.19 -3.66
C LEU A 60 -2.21 -7.70 -4.81
N ASP A 61 -2.90 -8.83 -4.61
CA ASP A 61 -3.85 -9.39 -5.59
C ASP A 61 -4.96 -8.40 -5.91
N LEU A 62 -5.52 -7.74 -4.89
CA LEU A 62 -6.54 -6.70 -5.07
C LEU A 62 -5.99 -5.51 -5.87
N ALA A 63 -4.78 -5.04 -5.54
CA ALA A 63 -4.16 -3.93 -6.24
C ALA A 63 -3.86 -4.27 -7.71
N GLU A 64 -3.40 -5.48 -8.00
CA GLU A 64 -3.19 -5.97 -9.37
C GLU A 64 -4.52 -6.09 -10.14
N ALA A 65 -5.57 -6.63 -9.51
CA ALA A 65 -6.89 -6.74 -10.12
C ALA A 65 -7.48 -5.38 -10.52
N HIS A 66 -7.16 -4.32 -9.77
CA HIS A 66 -7.58 -2.94 -10.06
C HIS A 66 -6.55 -2.12 -10.85
N GLY A 67 -5.42 -2.71 -11.27
CA GLY A 67 -4.38 -2.04 -12.04
C GLY A 67 -3.70 -0.88 -11.30
N LEU A 68 -3.65 -0.93 -9.97
CA LEU A 68 -3.10 0.13 -9.14
C LEU A 68 -1.57 0.11 -9.15
N ALA A 69 -0.94 1.28 -9.29
CA ALA A 69 0.49 1.43 -9.08
C ALA A 69 0.78 1.57 -7.58
N ALA A 70 0.94 0.45 -6.88
CA ALA A 70 1.13 0.38 -5.43
C ALA A 70 2.43 -0.33 -5.00
N SER A 71 2.96 0.09 -3.84
CA SER A 71 4.04 -0.58 -3.11
C SER A 71 3.61 -0.94 -1.69
N PHE A 72 4.08 -2.08 -1.20
CA PHE A 72 3.80 -2.62 0.13
C PHE A 72 5.11 -2.84 0.86
N TYR A 73 5.23 -2.32 2.07
CA TYR A 73 6.35 -2.55 2.96
C TYR A 73 5.87 -3.13 4.28
N GLY A 74 6.54 -4.15 4.79
CA GLY A 74 6.21 -4.81 6.04
C GLY A 74 7.28 -5.77 6.52
N GLU A 75 6.99 -6.46 7.63
CA GLU A 75 7.92 -7.36 8.32
C GLU A 75 7.52 -8.84 8.16
N TYR A 76 7.46 -9.34 6.92
CA TYR A 76 7.10 -10.72 6.57
C TYR A 76 8.25 -11.70 6.79
N GLY A 77 8.63 -11.92 8.06
CA GLY A 77 9.87 -12.65 8.39
C GLY A 77 11.14 -11.84 8.11
N GLY A 78 11.00 -10.54 7.84
CA GLY A 78 12.06 -9.58 7.57
C GLY A 78 11.53 -8.36 6.82
N PRO A 79 12.29 -7.25 6.73
CA PRO A 79 11.88 -6.08 5.98
C PRO A 79 11.79 -6.43 4.49
N GLU A 80 10.57 -6.41 3.94
CA GLU A 80 10.32 -6.78 2.55
C GLU A 80 9.50 -5.71 1.82
N LEU A 81 9.88 -5.45 0.57
CA LEU A 81 9.17 -4.56 -0.35
C LEU A 81 8.50 -5.37 -1.46
N ALA A 82 7.19 -5.20 -1.63
CA ALA A 82 6.43 -5.71 -2.76
C ALA A 82 5.99 -4.56 -3.67
N LEU A 83 6.03 -4.76 -4.98
CA LEU A 83 5.58 -3.79 -5.98
C LEU A 83 4.60 -4.47 -6.93
N THR A 84 3.47 -3.81 -7.16
CA THR A 84 2.57 -4.16 -8.28
C THR A 84 3.28 -4.04 -9.63
N SER A 85 2.81 -4.81 -10.61
CA SER A 85 3.27 -4.79 -11.99
C SER A 85 3.16 -3.39 -12.59
N ALA A 86 2.08 -2.67 -12.30
CA ALA A 86 1.87 -1.29 -12.72
C ALA A 86 2.98 -0.36 -12.21
N LEU A 87 3.31 -0.43 -10.91
CA LEU A 87 4.35 0.42 -10.32
C LEU A 87 5.75 0.08 -10.87
N GLN A 88 6.04 -1.19 -11.16
CA GLN A 88 7.31 -1.62 -11.77
C GLN A 88 7.54 -1.05 -13.18
N THR A 89 6.48 -0.59 -13.87
CA THR A 89 6.64 0.12 -15.15
C THR A 89 7.13 1.56 -14.98
N ILE A 90 6.96 2.13 -13.77
CA ILE A 90 7.24 3.53 -13.45
C ILE A 90 8.58 3.64 -12.71
N ILE A 91 8.84 2.74 -11.77
CA ILE A 91 10.06 2.73 -10.96
C ILE A 91 10.80 1.40 -11.05
N GLN A 92 12.09 1.45 -10.78
CA GLN A 92 12.95 0.31 -10.55
C GLN A 92 13.56 0.43 -9.16
N VAL A 93 13.54 -0.66 -8.40
CA VAL A 93 14.22 -0.75 -7.11
C VAL A 93 15.42 -1.66 -7.26
N GLU A 94 16.60 -1.16 -6.90
CA GLU A 94 17.83 -1.94 -6.91
C GLU A 94 18.36 -2.06 -5.49
N ALA A 95 18.57 -3.31 -5.05
CA ALA A 95 19.09 -3.60 -3.72
C ALA A 95 20.43 -2.88 -3.51
N GLY A 96 20.49 -1.98 -2.52
CA GLY A 96 21.68 -1.19 -2.19
C GLY A 96 21.96 0.02 -3.09
N ALA A 97 21.21 0.24 -4.17
CA ALA A 97 21.40 1.36 -5.11
C ALA A 97 20.22 2.36 -5.16
N GLY A 98 19.09 2.04 -4.52
CA GLY A 98 17.96 2.97 -4.34
C GLY A 98 16.85 2.79 -5.37
N VAL A 99 16.09 3.86 -5.62
CA VAL A 99 14.91 3.88 -6.50
C VAL A 99 15.19 4.75 -7.73
N THR A 100 15.03 4.19 -8.92
CA THR A 100 15.15 4.92 -10.19
C THR A 100 13.79 5.05 -10.87
N ILE A 101 13.48 6.24 -11.40
CA ILE A 101 12.25 6.49 -12.18
C ILE A 101 12.53 6.10 -13.65
N ARG A 102 11.81 5.10 -14.16
CA ARG A 102 11.94 4.59 -15.54
C ARG A 102 11.13 5.39 -16.56
N ARG A 103 10.00 5.98 -16.14
CA ARG A 103 9.11 6.79 -16.99
C ARG A 103 8.63 8.04 -16.27
N PRO A 104 8.53 9.19 -16.95
CA PRO A 104 8.07 10.41 -16.31
C PRO A 104 6.59 10.30 -15.88
N LEU A 105 6.32 10.60 -14.61
CA LEU A 105 5.01 10.43 -13.97
C LEU A 105 3.84 11.16 -14.66
N HIS A 106 4.12 12.25 -15.38
CA HIS A 106 3.08 13.12 -15.96
C HIS A 106 2.37 12.52 -17.19
N ALA A 107 2.86 11.41 -17.75
CA ALA A 107 2.37 10.89 -19.03
C ALA A 107 1.20 9.88 -18.91
N GLN A 108 0.84 9.41 -17.71
CA GLN A 108 -0.01 8.21 -17.61
C GLN A 108 -1.01 8.15 -16.48
N ILE A 109 -1.28 9.25 -15.78
CA ILE A 109 -2.38 9.24 -14.81
C ILE A 109 -3.73 9.42 -15.53
N GLY A 110 -4.07 8.37 -16.29
CA GLY A 110 -5.35 8.16 -16.92
C GLY A 110 -6.40 7.94 -15.84
N VAL A 111 -7.46 8.74 -15.93
CA VAL A 111 -8.63 8.63 -15.07
C VAL A 111 -9.27 7.26 -15.35
N LEU A 112 -9.22 6.34 -14.39
CA LEU A 112 -10.06 5.14 -14.45
C LEU A 112 -11.51 5.61 -14.33
N PRO A 113 -12.40 5.27 -15.28
CA PRO A 113 -13.83 5.52 -15.10
C PRO A 113 -14.33 4.62 -13.97
N TYR A 114 -14.92 5.22 -12.95
CA TYR A 114 -15.62 4.53 -11.87
C TYR A 114 -16.77 3.70 -12.47
N VAL A 115 -16.79 2.39 -12.20
CA VAL A 115 -17.95 1.51 -12.38
C VAL A 115 -18.25 0.83 -11.06
#